data_AF-A0A098LJ77-F1
#
_entry.id   AF-A0A098LJ77-F1
#
_cell.length_a   1.000
_cell.length_b   1.000
_cell.length_c   1.000
_cell.angle_alpha   90.00
_cell.angle_beta   90.00
_cell.angle_gamma   90.00
#
_symmetry.space_group_name_H-M   'P 1'
#
loop_
_entity.id
_entity.type
_entity.pdbx_description
1 polymer ?
#
loop_
_entity_poly.entity_id
_entity_poly.type
_entity_poly.pdbx_seq_one_letter_code
_entity_poly.pdbx_strand_id
1 'polypeptide(L)'
;MGKGMALRTGFKAAFEQGYQYAITIDSDGQHMASDLPVFIDKIEKEPGTLIVGARNMEQSSVPGKSSFGHKFSNFWFWFETGVKLPDTQSGYRLYPLEPLYKMKWFTRKYEFEIENIVRASWKGVKVDSVPVQVYYGKERVTHFRPFKDFSRVSVLNTILVVIAILFIKPFKVIRSLNRNSIADFFKKYVFNRDESDLRKTLSVMFGVFMGIVPIWGFQLIVGITLAHLMRLNKVLFVTAAHISIPPMIPILIFLSYKAGGMVLPNGKDVLIFNRDITLENVKADLFQYTVGSMLLAVAAAVLFGLITYLLLKVFPAKQKLNTEISS
;
A
#
# COMPACT_ATOMS: atom_id res chain seq x y z
N MET A 1 -19.75 30.12 2.84
CA MET A 1 -18.36 29.78 3.24
C MET A 1 -18.36 28.43 3.97
N GLY A 2 -17.23 27.71 4.08
CA GLY A 2 -17.17 26.37 4.67
C GLY A 2 -16.05 26.24 5.69
N LYS A 3 -16.19 25.34 6.67
CA LYS A 3 -15.23 25.13 7.79
C LYS A 3 -13.79 25.01 7.29
N GLY A 4 -13.54 24.17 6.28
CA GLY A 4 -12.21 24.01 5.68
C GLY A 4 -11.60 25.28 5.11
N MET A 5 -12.39 26.15 4.46
CA MET A 5 -11.89 27.45 3.99
C MET A 5 -11.52 28.38 5.14
N ALA A 6 -12.32 28.41 6.21
CA ALA A 6 -12.01 29.21 7.39
C ALA A 6 -10.70 28.76 8.05
N LEU A 7 -10.51 27.44 8.23
CA LEU A 7 -9.27 26.87 8.74
C LEU A 7 -8.05 27.21 7.86
N ARG A 8 -8.19 27.05 6.54
CA ARG A 8 -7.11 27.39 5.59
C ARG A 8 -6.73 28.86 5.64
N THR A 9 -7.70 29.76 5.71
CA THR A 9 -7.45 31.20 5.84
C THR A 9 -6.77 31.51 7.17
N GLY A 10 -7.23 30.90 8.27
CA GLY A 10 -6.61 31.06 9.60
C GLY A 10 -5.16 30.57 9.64
N PHE A 11 -4.89 29.38 9.11
CA PHE A 11 -3.52 28.83 9.05
C PHE A 11 -2.60 29.69 8.20
N LYS A 12 -3.09 30.20 7.06
CA LYS A 12 -2.33 31.11 6.20
C LYS A 12 -1.99 32.39 6.96
N ALA A 13 -2.97 33.05 7.57
CA ALA A 13 -2.77 34.29 8.31
C ALA A 13 -1.82 34.10 9.50
N ALA A 14 -1.93 32.98 10.23
CA ALA A 14 -1.04 32.67 11.34
C ALA A 14 0.41 32.46 10.86
N PHE A 15 0.61 31.72 9.77
CA PHE A 15 1.94 31.50 9.21
C PHE A 15 2.57 32.80 8.69
N GLU A 16 1.79 33.66 8.02
CA GLU A 16 2.24 34.97 7.54
C GLU A 16 2.61 35.94 8.68
N GLN A 17 2.05 35.74 9.88
CA GLN A 17 2.42 36.48 11.09
C GLN A 17 3.63 35.88 11.84
N GLY A 18 4.23 34.81 11.32
CA GLY A 18 5.42 34.18 11.93
C GLY A 18 5.13 33.11 12.99
N TYR A 19 3.88 32.70 13.17
CA TYR A 19 3.55 31.59 14.06
C TYR A 19 4.00 30.25 13.46
N GLN A 20 4.53 29.36 14.31
CA GLN A 20 4.97 28.02 13.91
C GLN A 20 3.84 26.97 13.99
N TYR A 21 2.91 27.18 14.92
CA TYR A 21 1.82 26.26 15.21
C TYR A 21 0.50 26.99 15.24
N ALA A 22 -0.58 26.31 14.88
CA ALA A 22 -1.95 26.75 15.10
C ALA A 22 -2.73 25.68 15.83
N ILE A 23 -3.62 26.08 16.74
CA ILE A 23 -4.56 25.17 17.38
C ILE A 23 -5.99 25.54 16.98
N THR A 24 -6.80 24.52 16.74
CA THR A 24 -8.23 24.67 16.42
C THR A 24 -9.06 24.03 17.50
N ILE A 25 -10.19 24.65 17.83
CA ILE A 25 -11.19 24.12 18.74
C ILE A 25 -12.56 24.43 18.16
N ASP A 26 -13.50 23.48 18.20
CA ASP A 26 -14.86 23.73 17.74
C ASP A 26 -15.58 24.66 18.74
N SER A 27 -16.35 25.62 18.22
CA SER A 27 -17.03 26.64 19.02
C SER A 27 -18.37 26.18 19.61
N ASP A 28 -18.66 24.88 19.58
CA ASP A 28 -19.91 24.29 20.07
C ASP A 28 -19.93 24.07 21.60
N GLY A 29 -18.84 24.43 22.27
CA GLY A 29 -18.68 24.30 23.73
C GLY A 29 -18.47 22.86 24.20
N GLN A 30 -18.27 21.90 23.30
CA GLN A 30 -18.06 20.50 23.68
C GLN A 30 -16.64 20.24 24.16
N HIS A 31 -15.65 20.93 23.59
CA HIS A 31 -14.24 20.77 23.96
C HIS A 31 -13.86 21.67 25.13
N MET A 32 -13.10 21.13 26.09
CA MET A 32 -12.62 21.90 27.24
C MET A 32 -11.30 22.60 26.90
N ALA A 33 -11.30 23.94 26.86
CA ALA A 33 -10.08 24.71 26.60
C ALA A 33 -8.98 24.48 27.65
N SER A 34 -9.34 23.97 28.83
CA SER A 34 -8.40 23.54 29.87
C SER A 34 -7.49 22.39 29.45
N ASP A 35 -7.79 21.69 28.35
CA ASP A 35 -6.93 20.64 27.80
C ASP A 35 -5.82 21.23 26.88
N LEU A 36 -5.80 22.53 26.61
CA LEU A 36 -4.74 23.17 25.82
C LEU A 36 -3.31 22.78 26.27
N PRO A 37 -2.98 22.76 27.58
CA PRO A 37 -1.64 22.38 28.04
C PRO A 37 -1.18 21.01 27.57
N VAL A 38 -2.07 20.01 27.43
CA VAL A 38 -1.64 18.67 27.00
C VAL A 38 -1.13 18.64 25.55
N PHE A 39 -1.61 19.56 24.70
CA PHE A 39 -1.08 19.74 23.35
C PHE A 39 0.29 20.40 23.36
N ILE A 40 0.49 21.39 24.23
CA ILE A 40 1.76 22.11 24.38
C ILE A 40 2.84 21.16 24.90
N ASP A 41 2.57 20.42 25.96
CA ASP A 41 3.51 19.44 26.53
C ASP A 41 3.94 18.39 25.50
N LYS A 42 3.02 17.99 24.62
CA LYS A 42 3.29 16.99 23.58
C LYS A 42 4.11 17.59 22.43
N ILE A 43 3.83 18.82 21.99
CA ILE A 43 4.59 19.44 20.89
C ILE A 43 6.00 19.86 21.32
N GLU A 44 6.21 20.20 22.60
CA GLU A 44 7.55 20.45 23.15
C GLU A 44 8.43 19.19 23.11
N LYS A 45 7.84 18.03 23.41
CA LYS A 45 8.54 16.74 23.34
C LYS A 45 8.72 16.22 21.92
N GLU A 46 7.78 16.54 21.03
CA GLU A 46 7.73 16.03 19.66
C GLU A 46 7.48 17.16 18.63
N PRO A 47 8.45 18.08 18.43
CA PRO A 47 8.27 19.21 17.52
C PRO A 47 7.90 18.79 16.09
N GLY A 48 7.08 19.59 15.43
CA GLY A 48 6.63 19.31 14.05
C GLY A 48 5.56 18.22 13.91
N THR A 49 4.97 17.76 15.01
CA THR A 49 3.88 16.77 15.01
C THR A 49 2.51 17.45 14.83
N LEU A 50 1.63 16.88 14.01
CA LEU A 50 0.21 17.21 13.99
C LEU A 50 -0.50 16.39 15.07
N ILE A 51 -1.10 17.06 16.06
CA ILE A 51 -1.68 16.42 17.23
C ILE A 51 -3.20 16.52 17.17
N VAL A 52 -3.89 15.40 17.30
CA VAL A 52 -5.36 15.33 17.36
C VAL A 52 -5.81 15.02 18.78
N GLY A 53 -6.72 15.83 19.31
CA GLY A 53 -7.36 15.57 20.61
C GLY A 53 -8.28 14.38 20.53
N ALA A 54 -7.93 13.28 21.18
CA ALA A 54 -8.70 12.05 21.22
C ALA A 54 -9.79 12.11 22.30
N ARG A 55 -11.05 12.09 21.89
CA ARG A 55 -12.18 12.05 22.80
C ARG A 55 -12.32 10.65 23.41
N ASN A 56 -12.71 10.56 24.68
CA ASN A 56 -12.99 9.27 25.30
C ASN A 56 -14.33 8.71 24.79
N MET A 57 -14.26 7.85 23.78
CA MET A 57 -15.42 7.28 23.09
C MET A 57 -16.01 6.03 23.79
N GLU A 58 -15.39 5.56 24.88
CA GLU A 58 -15.83 4.37 25.64
C GLU A 58 -16.85 4.71 26.73
N GLN A 59 -17.17 5.99 26.93
CA GLN A 59 -18.18 6.42 27.90
C GLN A 59 -19.60 6.10 27.41
N SER A 60 -20.44 5.62 28.34
CA SER A 60 -21.85 5.28 28.14
C SER A 60 -22.74 6.47 27.72
N SER A 61 -22.19 7.69 27.73
CA SER A 61 -22.83 8.94 27.27
C SER A 61 -22.75 9.17 25.75
N VAL A 62 -22.00 8.36 25.00
CA VAL A 62 -21.84 8.51 23.55
C VAL A 62 -23.06 7.95 22.80
N PRO A 63 -23.74 8.74 21.93
CA PRO A 63 -24.85 8.24 21.12
C PRO A 63 -24.42 7.10 20.19
N GLY A 64 -25.09 5.94 20.25
CA GLY A 64 -24.71 4.73 19.51
C GLY A 64 -24.54 4.87 17.99
N LYS A 65 -25.28 5.79 17.35
CA LYS A 65 -25.12 6.12 15.91
C LYS A 65 -23.79 6.81 15.57
N SER A 66 -23.09 7.38 16.55
CA SER A 66 -21.77 8.01 16.38
C SER A 66 -20.64 6.98 16.22
N SER A 67 -20.81 5.77 16.79
CA SER A 67 -19.73 4.77 16.84
C SER A 67 -19.30 4.24 15.47
N PHE A 68 -20.26 4.04 14.55
CA PHE A 68 -19.95 3.56 13.20
C PHE A 68 -19.18 4.60 12.39
N GLY A 69 -19.62 5.86 12.39
CA GLY A 69 -18.95 6.94 11.67
C GLY A 69 -17.51 7.15 12.15
N HIS A 70 -17.28 7.07 13.46
CA HIS A 70 -15.94 7.16 14.04
C HIS A 70 -15.05 5.99 13.61
N LYS A 71 -15.54 4.74 13.74
CA LYS A 71 -14.80 3.55 13.30
C LYS A 71 -14.50 3.60 11.81
N PHE A 72 -15.46 4.04 11.00
CA PHE A 72 -15.32 4.20 9.56
C PHE A 72 -14.21 5.21 9.22
N SER A 73 -14.25 6.42 9.79
CA SER A 73 -13.22 7.44 9.56
C SER A 73 -11.83 6.99 10.03
N ASN A 74 -11.74 6.37 11.21
CA ASN A 74 -10.47 5.84 11.73
C ASN A 74 -9.89 4.73 10.83
N PHE A 75 -10.75 3.84 10.33
CA PHE A 75 -10.36 2.78 9.41
C PHE A 75 -9.76 3.35 8.11
N TRP A 76 -10.44 4.30 7.46
CA TRP A 76 -9.95 4.87 6.20
C TRP A 76 -8.66 5.64 6.38
N PHE A 77 -8.56 6.46 7.44
CA PHE A 77 -7.31 7.15 7.76
C PHE A 77 -6.15 6.16 7.96
N TRP A 78 -6.36 5.09 8.73
CA TRP A 78 -5.35 4.06 8.93
C TRP A 78 -5.00 3.36 7.61
N PHE A 79 -5.99 3.02 6.80
CA PHE A 79 -5.75 2.38 5.52
C PHE A 79 -4.92 3.26 4.57
N GLU A 80 -5.24 4.55 4.49
CA GLU A 80 -4.61 5.54 3.60
C GLU A 80 -3.21 5.93 4.05
N THR A 81 -2.94 5.98 5.36
CA THR A 81 -1.68 6.51 5.91
C THR A 81 -0.76 5.44 6.49
N GLY A 82 -1.34 4.37 7.03
CA GLY A 82 -0.68 3.37 7.88
C GLY A 82 -0.65 3.74 9.38
N VAL A 83 -1.15 4.92 9.76
CA VAL A 83 -1.11 5.44 11.14
C VAL A 83 -2.42 5.12 11.85
N LYS A 84 -2.34 4.62 13.09
CA LYS A 84 -3.53 4.40 13.92
C LYS A 84 -3.79 5.64 14.76
N LEU A 85 -5.02 6.15 14.71
CA LEU A 85 -5.49 7.21 15.59
C LEU A 85 -6.80 6.77 16.26
N PRO A 86 -6.97 7.07 17.57
CA PRO A 86 -8.18 6.71 18.31
C PRO A 86 -9.40 7.54 17.89
N ASP A 87 -9.20 8.78 17.42
CA ASP A 87 -10.30 9.64 16.98
C ASP A 87 -9.84 10.64 15.91
N THR A 88 -10.16 10.33 14.66
CA THR A 88 -9.82 11.17 13.50
C THR A 88 -10.82 12.30 13.25
N GLN A 89 -11.94 12.33 13.97
CA GLN A 89 -13.06 13.25 13.72
C GLN A 89 -13.13 14.42 14.72
N SER A 90 -12.32 14.39 15.77
CA SER A 90 -12.23 15.50 16.74
C SER A 90 -11.80 16.80 16.06
N GLY A 91 -12.43 17.93 16.39
CA GLY A 91 -12.05 19.26 15.87
C GLY A 91 -10.95 19.94 16.70
N TYR A 92 -10.61 19.40 17.88
CA TYR A 92 -9.55 19.92 18.73
C TYR A 92 -8.19 19.42 18.28
N ARG A 93 -7.42 20.25 17.57
CA ARG A 93 -6.17 19.83 16.91
C ARG A 93 -5.11 20.91 16.91
N LEU A 94 -3.86 20.50 17.08
CA LEU A 94 -2.67 21.33 16.91
C LEU A 94 -1.97 20.97 15.60
N TYR A 95 -1.62 21.98 14.82
CA TYR A 95 -1.06 21.87 13.49
C TYR A 95 0.31 22.55 13.38
N PRO A 96 1.34 21.87 12.87
CA PRO A 96 2.56 22.51 12.42
C PRO A 96 2.29 23.27 11.12
N LEU A 97 2.48 24.60 11.11
CA LEU A 97 2.05 25.46 10.01
C LEU A 97 2.95 25.37 8.78
N GLU A 98 4.27 25.27 8.98
CA GLU A 98 5.25 25.23 7.89
C GLU A 98 4.98 24.12 6.84
N PRO A 99 4.79 22.84 7.22
CA PRO A 99 4.53 21.79 6.24
C PRO A 99 3.18 21.97 5.53
N LEU A 100 2.19 22.56 6.21
CA LEU A 100 0.83 22.73 5.68
C LEU A 100 0.70 23.92 4.73
N TYR A 101 1.49 24.98 4.95
CA TYR A 101 1.43 26.22 4.17
C TYR A 101 1.67 25.99 2.68
N LYS A 102 2.60 25.09 2.33
CA LYS A 102 2.97 24.77 0.94
C LYS A 102 2.00 23.79 0.26
N MET A 103 1.00 23.26 0.98
CA MET A 103 0.08 22.25 0.43
C MET A 103 -1.08 22.88 -0.34
N LYS A 104 -1.40 22.31 -1.50
CA LYS A 104 -2.61 22.62 -2.26
C LYS A 104 -3.73 21.68 -1.84
N TRP A 105 -4.86 22.20 -1.39
CA TRP A 105 -5.98 21.40 -0.86
C TRP A 105 -7.11 21.23 -1.87
N PHE A 106 -7.70 20.04 -1.94
CA PHE A 106 -8.86 19.73 -2.79
C PHE A 106 -10.16 20.28 -2.21
N THR A 107 -10.27 20.23 -0.89
CA THR A 107 -11.55 20.42 -0.20
C THR A 107 -11.70 21.78 0.45
N ARG A 108 -12.96 22.11 0.79
CA ARG A 108 -13.36 23.45 1.25
C ARG A 108 -14.29 23.44 2.48
N LYS A 109 -14.84 22.29 2.87
CA LYS A 109 -15.81 22.17 3.98
C LYS A 109 -15.31 21.20 5.06
N TYR A 110 -16.17 20.38 5.64
CA TYR A 110 -15.82 19.48 6.75
C TYR A 110 -14.78 18.43 6.36
N GLU A 111 -14.83 17.98 5.11
CA GLU A 111 -13.91 16.98 4.58
C GLU A 111 -12.43 17.45 4.57
N PHE A 112 -12.17 18.75 4.73
CA PHE A 112 -10.81 19.30 4.89
C PHE A 112 -10.09 18.78 6.13
N GLU A 113 -10.81 18.54 7.22
CA GLU A 113 -10.21 18.02 8.44
C GLU A 113 -9.63 16.61 8.22
N ILE A 114 -10.26 15.80 7.37
CA ILE A 114 -9.76 14.47 6.98
C ILE A 114 -8.61 14.62 5.97
N GLU A 115 -8.80 15.43 4.94
CA GLU A 115 -7.76 15.66 3.92
C GLU A 115 -6.44 16.14 4.54
N ASN A 116 -6.51 17.04 5.52
CA ASN A 116 -5.35 17.61 6.19
C ASN A 116 -4.49 16.53 6.87
N ILE A 117 -5.07 15.73 7.77
CA ILE A 117 -4.31 14.72 8.50
C ILE A 117 -3.72 13.63 7.58
N VAL A 118 -4.46 13.22 6.54
CA VAL A 118 -4.01 12.20 5.60
C VAL A 118 -2.82 12.71 4.80
N ARG A 119 -2.93 13.92 4.24
CA ARG A 119 -1.90 14.48 3.37
C ARG A 119 -0.69 15.00 4.15
N ALA A 120 -0.88 15.48 5.37
CA ALA A 120 0.21 15.74 6.31
C ALA A 120 1.04 14.47 6.52
N SER A 121 0.39 13.35 6.83
CA SER A 121 1.06 12.05 6.98
C SER A 121 1.80 11.62 5.70
N TRP A 122 1.21 11.80 4.52
CA TRP A 122 1.87 11.49 3.24
C TRP A 122 3.10 12.35 2.95
N LYS A 123 3.17 13.56 3.51
CA LYS A 123 4.33 14.45 3.44
C LYS A 123 5.37 14.20 4.52
N GLY A 124 5.17 13.19 5.37
CA GLY A 124 6.11 12.82 6.43
C GLY A 124 5.93 13.60 7.73
N VAL A 125 4.86 14.41 7.86
CA VAL A 125 4.50 15.02 9.14
C VAL A 125 4.03 13.90 10.07
N LYS A 126 4.62 13.82 11.26
CA LYS A 126 4.18 12.87 12.28
C LYS A 126 2.76 13.25 12.71
N VAL A 127 1.86 12.28 12.78
CA VAL A 127 0.49 12.47 13.25
C VAL A 127 0.28 11.63 14.49
N ASP A 128 -0.12 12.25 15.59
CA ASP A 128 -0.33 11.59 16.88
C ASP A 128 -1.56 12.18 17.60
N SER A 129 -1.87 11.66 18.79
CA SER A 129 -3.01 12.10 19.60
C SER A 129 -2.69 12.32 21.07
N VAL A 130 -3.48 13.18 21.71
CA VAL A 130 -3.51 13.38 23.16
C VAL A 130 -4.95 13.21 23.66
N PRO A 131 -5.18 12.62 24.84
CA PRO A 131 -6.54 12.50 25.37
C PRO A 131 -7.10 13.90 25.68
N VAL A 132 -8.37 14.13 25.33
CA VAL A 132 -9.11 15.36 25.65
C VAL A 132 -10.49 15.04 26.21
N GLN A 133 -10.98 15.92 27.07
CA GLN A 133 -12.29 15.85 27.68
C GLN A 133 -13.34 16.48 26.77
N VAL A 134 -14.54 15.89 26.78
CA VAL A 134 -15.68 16.37 26.00
C VAL A 134 -16.92 16.42 26.86
N TYR A 135 -17.58 17.56 26.84
CA TYR A 135 -18.88 17.76 27.46
C TYR A 135 -20.01 17.48 26.47
N TYR A 136 -20.87 16.52 26.81
CA TYR A 136 -22.07 16.18 26.01
C TYR A 136 -23.32 16.83 26.63
N GLY A 137 -23.63 18.05 26.21
CA GLY A 137 -24.85 18.77 26.61
C GLY A 137 -26.13 18.23 25.97
N LYS A 138 -27.31 18.64 26.49
CA LYS A 138 -28.64 18.12 26.08
C LYS A 138 -29.13 18.58 24.70
N GLU A 139 -28.57 19.63 24.10
CA GLU A 139 -28.99 20.11 22.78
C GLU A 139 -27.85 20.05 21.76
N ARG A 140 -27.98 19.13 20.80
CA ARG A 140 -27.06 18.98 19.68
C ARG A 140 -27.64 19.65 18.44
N VAL A 141 -27.27 20.90 18.15
CA VAL A 141 -27.50 21.49 16.84
C VAL A 141 -26.35 21.09 15.92
N THR A 142 -26.50 19.96 15.23
CA THR A 142 -25.50 19.52 14.25
C THR A 142 -25.72 20.24 12.91
N HIS A 143 -24.75 21.07 12.49
CA HIS A 143 -24.73 21.65 11.15
C HIS A 143 -24.31 20.64 10.05
N PHE A 144 -24.03 19.39 10.43
CA PHE A 144 -23.72 18.29 9.52
C PHE A 144 -25.00 17.82 8.81
N ARG A 145 -25.00 17.83 7.47
CA ARG A 145 -26.11 17.33 6.64
C ARG A 145 -25.86 15.87 6.29
N PRO A 146 -26.57 14.90 6.89
CA PRO A 146 -26.20 13.49 6.88
C PRO A 146 -25.84 12.94 5.51
N PHE A 147 -26.70 13.13 4.50
CA PHE A 147 -26.46 12.57 3.17
C PHE A 147 -25.41 13.33 2.35
N LYS A 148 -25.43 14.67 2.39
CA LYS A 148 -24.59 15.51 1.52
C LYS A 148 -23.15 15.59 2.00
N ASP A 149 -22.93 15.61 3.31
CA ASP A 149 -21.59 15.69 3.87
C ASP A 149 -20.96 14.29 3.96
N PHE A 150 -21.76 13.24 4.22
CA PHE A 150 -21.29 11.87 4.11
C PHE A 150 -20.86 11.50 2.69
N SER A 151 -21.61 11.93 1.65
CA SER A 151 -21.22 11.65 0.26
C SER A 151 -19.94 12.38 -0.13
N ARG A 152 -19.73 13.62 0.34
CA ARG A 152 -18.46 14.34 0.13
C ARG A 152 -17.27 13.65 0.80
N VAL A 153 -17.43 13.22 2.04
CA VAL A 153 -16.38 12.48 2.77
C VAL A 153 -16.10 11.15 2.07
N SER A 154 -17.13 10.44 1.63
CA SER A 154 -16.98 9.20 0.87
C SER A 154 -16.23 9.42 -0.46
N VAL A 155 -16.59 10.45 -1.23
CA VAL A 155 -15.88 10.79 -2.47
C VAL A 155 -14.42 11.16 -2.20
N LEU A 156 -14.16 11.96 -1.16
CA LEU A 156 -12.79 12.29 -0.76
C LEU A 156 -11.98 11.03 -0.43
N ASN A 157 -12.50 10.15 0.43
CA ASN A 157 -11.81 8.92 0.82
C ASN A 157 -11.56 8.03 -0.41
N THR A 158 -12.52 7.91 -1.34
CA THR A 158 -12.30 7.19 -2.59
C THR A 158 -11.11 7.76 -3.38
N ILE A 159 -11.03 9.08 -3.53
CA ILE A 159 -9.89 9.74 -4.21
C ILE A 159 -8.59 9.49 -3.45
N LEU A 160 -8.59 9.65 -2.12
CA LEU A 160 -7.41 9.46 -1.28
C LEU A 160 -6.91 8.01 -1.31
N VAL A 161 -7.81 7.03 -1.26
CA VAL A 161 -7.51 5.60 -1.40
C VAL A 161 -6.87 5.30 -2.75
N VAL A 162 -7.44 5.84 -3.85
CA VAL A 162 -6.87 5.65 -5.18
C VAL A 162 -5.45 6.23 -5.26
N ILE A 163 -5.23 7.44 -4.75
CA ILE A 163 -3.89 8.05 -4.69
C ILE A 163 -2.95 7.23 -3.80
N ALA A 164 -3.44 6.75 -2.66
CA ALA A 164 -2.66 5.97 -1.72
C ALA A 164 -2.18 4.64 -2.34
N ILE A 165 -3.07 3.92 -3.01
CA ILE A 165 -2.78 2.62 -3.63
C ILE A 165 -1.89 2.79 -4.87
N LEU A 166 -2.14 3.79 -5.71
CA LEU A 166 -1.42 3.95 -6.97
C LEU A 166 -0.05 4.63 -6.81
N PHE A 167 0.09 5.56 -5.86
CA PHE A 167 1.29 6.38 -5.76
C PHE A 167 1.97 6.28 -4.39
N ILE A 168 1.25 6.51 -3.29
CA ILE A 168 1.90 6.67 -1.98
C ILE A 168 2.48 5.36 -1.46
N LYS A 169 1.68 4.29 -1.41
CA LYS A 169 2.11 2.99 -0.89
C LYS A 169 3.18 2.35 -1.79
N PRO A 170 3.04 2.29 -3.13
CA PRO A 170 4.10 1.77 -3.99
C PRO A 170 5.41 2.55 -3.82
N PHE A 171 5.34 3.88 -3.78
CA PHE A 171 6.55 4.70 -3.61
C PHE A 171 7.20 4.51 -2.23
N LYS A 172 6.41 4.38 -1.16
CA LYS A 172 6.92 4.02 0.17
C LYS A 172 7.61 2.66 0.15
N VAL A 173 7.02 1.66 -0.51
CA VAL A 173 7.63 0.32 -0.67
C VAL A 173 8.93 0.41 -1.45
N ILE A 174 8.93 1.05 -2.62
CA ILE A 174 10.14 1.23 -3.45
C ILE A 174 11.24 1.96 -2.68
N ARG A 175 10.90 3.01 -1.93
CA ARG A 175 11.87 3.75 -1.09
C ARG A 175 12.37 2.92 0.09
N SER A 176 11.56 1.99 0.61
CA SER A 176 11.97 1.06 1.66
C SER A 176 12.87 -0.08 1.15
N LEU A 177 12.86 -0.35 -0.16
CA LEU A 177 13.78 -1.28 -0.80
C LEU A 177 15.19 -0.66 -0.87
N ASN A 178 15.92 -0.73 0.24
CA ASN A 178 17.35 -0.44 0.26
C ASN A 178 18.15 -1.70 -0.14
N ARG A 179 19.37 -1.50 -0.66
CA ARG A 179 20.34 -2.57 -1.00
C ARG A 179 20.48 -3.59 0.14
N ASN A 180 20.44 -3.15 1.39
CA ASN A 180 20.52 -4.01 2.58
C ASN A 180 19.33 -4.97 2.69
N SER A 181 18.10 -4.49 2.45
CA SER A 181 16.89 -5.33 2.48
C SER A 181 16.92 -6.41 1.40
N ILE A 182 17.40 -6.06 0.20
CA ILE A 182 17.60 -7.02 -0.90
C ILE A 182 18.70 -8.02 -0.52
N ALA A 183 19.83 -7.54 -0.01
CA ALA A 183 20.92 -8.42 0.43
C ALA A 183 20.48 -9.41 1.53
N ASP A 184 19.68 -8.94 2.49
CA ASP A 184 19.11 -9.77 3.56
C ASP A 184 18.14 -10.81 3.01
N PHE A 185 17.31 -10.45 2.02
CA PHE A 185 16.45 -11.42 1.32
C PHE A 185 17.27 -12.53 0.65
N PHE A 186 18.29 -12.16 -0.14
CA PHE A 186 19.16 -13.14 -0.80
C PHE A 186 19.90 -14.00 0.22
N LYS A 187 20.44 -13.41 1.28
CA LYS A 187 21.12 -14.15 2.36
C LYS A 187 20.18 -15.13 3.06
N LYS A 188 18.94 -14.73 3.33
CA LYS A 188 17.95 -15.52 4.08
C LYS A 188 17.31 -16.64 3.27
N TYR A 189 17.03 -16.41 1.99
CA TYR A 189 16.24 -17.36 1.18
C TYR A 189 17.02 -18.03 0.05
N VAL A 190 18.04 -17.37 -0.53
CA VAL A 190 18.83 -17.93 -1.63
C VAL A 190 20.11 -18.59 -1.10
N PHE A 191 20.89 -17.88 -0.28
CA PHE A 191 22.18 -18.36 0.23
C PHE A 191 22.09 -19.03 1.61
N ASN A 192 20.89 -19.40 2.08
CA ASN A 192 20.75 -20.16 3.31
C ASN A 192 21.18 -21.63 3.11
N ARG A 193 21.86 -22.23 4.09
CA ARG A 193 22.29 -23.64 4.04
C ARG A 193 21.23 -24.65 4.52
N ASP A 194 20.14 -24.20 5.13
CA ASP A 194 19.07 -25.09 5.62
C ASP A 194 18.33 -25.83 4.49
N GLU A 195 18.51 -25.40 3.25
CA GLU A 195 17.88 -26.00 2.07
C GLU A 195 18.89 -26.37 1.01
N SER A 196 18.69 -27.54 0.38
CA SER A 196 19.51 -27.99 -0.75
C SER A 196 19.42 -27.04 -1.94
N ASP A 197 20.53 -26.81 -2.62
CA ASP A 197 20.58 -25.94 -3.80
C ASP A 197 19.65 -26.41 -4.92
N LEU A 198 19.50 -27.73 -5.10
CA LEU A 198 18.54 -28.30 -6.04
C LEU A 198 17.10 -27.86 -5.74
N ARG A 199 16.68 -27.91 -4.48
CA ARG A 199 15.34 -27.46 -4.07
C ARG A 199 15.13 -25.98 -4.36
N LYS A 200 16.13 -25.13 -4.12
CA LYS A 200 16.04 -23.68 -4.42
C LYS A 200 15.92 -23.44 -5.92
N THR A 201 16.78 -24.09 -6.72
CA THR A 201 16.73 -24.02 -8.19
C THR A 201 15.37 -24.49 -8.71
N LEU A 202 14.89 -25.66 -8.28
CA LEU A 202 13.57 -26.17 -8.68
C LEU A 202 12.42 -25.25 -8.24
N SER A 203 12.54 -24.58 -7.09
CA SER A 203 11.55 -23.60 -6.63
C SER A 203 11.47 -22.39 -7.56
N VAL A 204 12.63 -21.87 -7.99
CA VAL A 204 12.69 -20.76 -8.96
C VAL A 204 12.20 -21.20 -10.34
N MET A 205 12.65 -22.36 -10.84
CA MET A 205 12.19 -22.92 -12.12
C MET A 205 10.67 -23.07 -12.14
N PHE A 206 10.10 -23.68 -11.10
CA PHE A 206 8.67 -23.89 -10.99
C PHE A 206 7.91 -22.57 -10.83
N GLY A 207 8.47 -21.60 -10.10
CA GLY A 207 7.92 -20.26 -9.99
C GLY A 207 7.83 -19.57 -11.34
N VAL A 208 8.94 -19.46 -12.08
CA VAL A 208 8.97 -18.84 -13.41
C VAL A 208 8.03 -19.55 -14.38
N PHE A 209 8.01 -20.88 -14.35
CA PHE A 209 7.08 -21.68 -15.15
C PHE A 209 5.63 -21.28 -14.85
N MET A 210 5.20 -21.38 -13.58
CA MET A 210 3.84 -21.03 -13.17
C MET A 210 3.49 -19.55 -13.38
N GLY A 211 4.48 -18.66 -13.41
CA GLY A 211 4.27 -17.25 -13.70
C GLY A 211 3.95 -16.92 -15.16
N ILE A 212 4.22 -17.85 -16.09
CA ILE A 212 3.98 -17.68 -17.53
C ILE A 212 2.84 -18.57 -18.04
N VAL A 213 2.62 -19.74 -17.43
CA VAL A 213 1.56 -20.68 -17.83
C VAL A 213 0.19 -19.96 -17.79
N PRO A 214 -0.64 -20.08 -18.83
CA PRO A 214 -1.89 -19.34 -18.96
C PRO A 214 -3.03 -19.95 -18.12
N ILE A 215 -2.84 -20.09 -16.79
CA ILE A 215 -3.90 -20.49 -15.85
C ILE A 215 -4.51 -19.22 -15.23
N TRP A 216 -5.26 -18.50 -16.07
CA TRP A 216 -5.85 -17.19 -15.80
C TRP A 216 -6.46 -17.10 -14.40
N GLY A 217 -5.83 -16.30 -13.52
CA GLY A 217 -6.30 -16.03 -12.15
C GLY A 217 -6.01 -17.12 -11.11
N PHE A 218 -5.66 -18.35 -11.51
CA PHE A 218 -5.45 -19.47 -10.59
C PHE A 218 -3.99 -19.93 -10.48
N GLN A 219 -3.09 -19.43 -11.32
CA GLN A 219 -1.68 -19.84 -11.37
C GLN A 219 -0.95 -19.82 -10.01
N LEU A 220 -1.16 -18.78 -9.19
CA LEU A 220 -0.52 -18.68 -7.88
C LEU A 220 -1.12 -19.66 -6.86
N ILE A 221 -2.44 -19.85 -6.86
CA ILE A 221 -3.12 -20.76 -5.93
C ILE A 221 -2.71 -22.21 -6.23
N VAL A 222 -2.82 -22.59 -7.50
CA VAL A 222 -2.40 -23.92 -7.99
C VAL A 222 -0.91 -24.11 -7.74
N GLY A 223 -0.08 -23.12 -8.08
CA GLY A 223 1.36 -23.17 -7.92
C GLY A 223 1.82 -23.27 -6.46
N ILE A 224 1.23 -22.51 -5.53
CA ILE A 224 1.54 -22.61 -4.09
C ILE A 224 1.16 -24.00 -3.57
N THR A 225 0.01 -24.52 -3.99
CA THR A 225 -0.46 -25.85 -3.59
C THR A 225 0.51 -26.93 -4.07
N LEU A 226 0.88 -26.92 -5.35
CA LEU A 226 1.83 -27.86 -5.92
C LEU A 226 3.23 -27.70 -5.32
N ALA A 227 3.71 -26.47 -5.10
CA ALA A 227 5.00 -26.21 -4.46
C ALA A 227 5.04 -26.77 -3.04
N HIS A 228 3.91 -26.70 -2.31
CA HIS A 228 3.80 -27.33 -0.99
C HIS A 228 3.87 -28.86 -1.08
N LEU A 229 3.12 -29.48 -1.99
CA LEU A 229 3.13 -30.94 -2.21
C LEU A 229 4.51 -31.45 -2.63
N MET A 230 5.21 -30.70 -3.48
CA MET A 230 6.57 -30.99 -3.95
C MET A 230 7.67 -30.64 -2.92
N ARG A 231 7.29 -30.13 -1.73
CA ARG A 231 8.22 -29.68 -0.67
C ARG A 231 9.24 -28.64 -1.17
N LEU A 232 8.82 -27.74 -2.06
CA LEU A 232 9.63 -26.64 -2.57
C LEU A 232 9.64 -25.44 -1.61
N ASN A 233 10.60 -24.55 -1.79
CA ASN A 233 10.66 -23.29 -1.06
C ASN A 233 9.59 -22.34 -1.61
N LYS A 234 8.52 -22.17 -0.83
CA LYS A 234 7.36 -21.34 -1.18
C LYS A 234 7.73 -19.87 -1.37
N VAL A 235 8.71 -19.35 -0.63
CA VAL A 235 9.13 -17.94 -0.75
C VAL A 235 9.81 -17.74 -2.10
N LEU A 236 10.80 -18.57 -2.44
CA LEU A 236 11.47 -18.51 -3.74
C LEU A 236 10.51 -18.75 -4.90
N PHE A 237 9.60 -19.72 -4.76
CA PHE A 237 8.54 -19.98 -5.73
C PHE A 237 7.68 -18.74 -5.97
N VAL A 238 7.10 -18.16 -4.91
CA VAL A 238 6.20 -16.98 -5.03
C VAL A 238 6.97 -15.80 -5.63
N THR A 239 8.20 -15.55 -5.19
CA THR A 239 9.03 -14.47 -5.74
C THR A 239 9.28 -14.67 -7.24
N ALA A 240 9.63 -15.87 -7.68
CA ALA A 240 9.87 -16.18 -9.08
C ALA A 240 8.58 -16.17 -9.93
N ALA A 241 7.44 -16.59 -9.38
CA ALA A 241 6.14 -16.56 -10.05
C ALA A 241 5.63 -15.16 -10.37
N HIS A 242 6.17 -14.12 -9.73
CA HIS A 242 5.86 -12.72 -10.04
C HIS A 242 6.58 -12.19 -11.29
N ILE A 243 7.17 -13.05 -12.12
CA ILE A 243 7.72 -12.62 -13.43
C ILE A 243 6.67 -11.94 -14.32
N SER A 244 5.37 -12.27 -14.14
CA SER A 244 4.23 -11.66 -14.83
C SER A 244 3.66 -10.41 -14.13
N ILE A 245 4.53 -9.54 -13.59
CA ILE A 245 4.10 -8.19 -13.15
C ILE A 245 3.44 -7.42 -14.30
N PRO A 246 2.50 -6.48 -14.04
CA PRO A 246 1.73 -5.81 -15.10
C PRO A 246 2.55 -5.23 -16.27
N PRO A 247 3.73 -4.61 -16.04
CA PRO A 247 4.59 -4.14 -17.14
C PRO A 247 5.16 -5.25 -18.04
N MET A 248 5.33 -6.47 -17.51
CA MET A 248 5.84 -7.62 -18.25
C MET A 248 4.76 -8.36 -19.05
N ILE A 249 3.48 -8.19 -18.71
CA ILE A 249 2.38 -8.91 -19.36
C ILE A 249 2.37 -8.71 -20.89
N PRO A 250 2.46 -7.48 -21.44
CA PRO A 250 2.49 -7.29 -22.90
C PRO A 250 3.67 -8.02 -23.57
N ILE A 251 4.83 -8.02 -22.91
CA ILE A 251 6.05 -8.69 -23.39
C ILE A 251 5.85 -10.20 -23.39
N LEU A 252 5.33 -10.76 -22.29
CA LEU A 252 5.07 -12.19 -22.16
C LEU A 252 4.01 -12.66 -23.16
N ILE A 253 2.96 -11.87 -23.40
CA ILE A 253 1.94 -12.18 -24.41
C ILE A 253 2.57 -12.21 -25.81
N PHE A 254 3.34 -11.19 -26.16
CA PHE A 254 4.01 -11.12 -27.46
C PHE A 254 4.99 -12.29 -27.67
N LEU A 255 5.87 -12.55 -26.69
CA LEU A 255 6.83 -13.64 -26.77
C LEU A 255 6.15 -15.01 -26.81
N SER A 256 5.09 -15.20 -26.04
CA SER A 256 4.29 -16.44 -26.07
C SER A 256 3.66 -16.63 -27.44
N TYR A 257 3.01 -15.60 -27.99
CA TYR A 257 2.39 -15.70 -29.31
C TYR A 257 3.41 -16.01 -30.40
N LYS A 258 4.58 -15.36 -30.37
CA LYS A 258 5.68 -15.59 -31.31
C LYS A 258 6.26 -17.01 -31.17
N ALA A 259 6.46 -17.50 -29.94
CA ALA A 259 6.95 -18.86 -29.69
C ALA A 259 5.97 -19.92 -30.21
N GLY A 260 4.66 -19.69 -30.08
CA GLY A 260 3.63 -20.58 -30.62
C GLY A 260 3.61 -20.57 -32.15
N GLY A 261 3.82 -19.40 -32.77
CA GLY A 261 3.90 -19.23 -34.21
C GLY A 261 5.04 -20.04 -34.84
N MET A 262 6.18 -20.12 -34.16
CA MET A 262 7.35 -20.89 -34.63
C MET A 262 7.14 -22.42 -34.66
N VAL A 263 6.22 -22.94 -33.84
CA VAL A 263 6.04 -24.39 -33.66
C VAL A 263 4.78 -24.92 -34.34
N LEU A 264 3.75 -24.08 -34.50
CA LEU A 264 2.50 -24.51 -35.12
C LEU A 264 2.57 -24.45 -36.66
N PRO A 265 2.06 -25.47 -37.38
CA PRO A 265 2.07 -25.49 -38.85
C PRO A 265 1.39 -24.30 -39.53
N ASN A 266 0.37 -23.72 -38.89
CA ASN A 266 -0.36 -22.52 -39.35
C ASN A 266 -0.12 -21.32 -38.42
N GLY A 267 1.04 -21.28 -37.79
CA GLY A 267 1.41 -20.22 -36.86
C GLY A 267 1.54 -18.87 -37.56
N LYS A 268 1.01 -17.82 -36.95
CA LYS A 268 1.17 -16.45 -37.42
C LYS A 268 2.37 -15.80 -36.73
N ASP A 269 3.27 -15.19 -37.49
CA ASP A 269 4.43 -14.48 -36.92
C ASP A 269 4.08 -13.14 -36.27
N VAL A 270 2.94 -12.55 -36.64
CA VAL A 270 2.51 -11.22 -36.20
C VAL A 270 1.06 -11.27 -35.75
N LEU A 271 0.76 -10.57 -34.65
CA LEU A 271 -0.62 -10.31 -34.24
C LEU A 271 -1.27 -9.37 -35.26
N ILE A 272 -2.14 -9.91 -36.11
CA ILE A 272 -2.89 -9.14 -37.09
C ILE A 272 -4.11 -8.53 -36.40
N PHE A 273 -4.07 -7.23 -36.16
CA PHE A 273 -5.22 -6.48 -35.64
C PHE A 273 -6.20 -6.16 -36.77
N ASN A 274 -6.98 -7.16 -37.19
CA ASN A 274 -8.08 -6.97 -38.15
C ASN A 274 -9.39 -6.63 -37.45
N ARG A 275 -10.25 -5.85 -38.13
CA ARG A 275 -11.59 -5.50 -37.64
C ARG A 275 -12.57 -6.68 -37.68
N ASP A 276 -12.26 -7.71 -38.47
CA ASP A 276 -13.09 -8.92 -38.62
C ASP A 276 -12.65 -10.01 -37.63
N ILE A 277 -13.14 -9.89 -36.40
CA ILE A 277 -12.92 -10.90 -35.34
C ILE A 277 -13.90 -12.05 -35.56
N THR A 278 -13.43 -13.15 -36.17
CA THR A 278 -14.20 -14.40 -36.28
C THR A 278 -13.86 -15.35 -35.14
N LEU A 279 -14.82 -16.20 -34.73
CA LEU A 279 -14.61 -17.18 -33.66
C LEU A 279 -13.45 -18.16 -33.98
N GLU A 280 -13.30 -18.51 -35.26
CA GLU A 280 -12.21 -19.37 -35.74
C GLU A 280 -10.84 -18.70 -35.57
N ASN A 281 -10.73 -17.41 -35.91
CA ASN A 281 -9.50 -16.65 -35.71
C ASN A 281 -9.16 -16.52 -34.22
N VAL A 282 -10.15 -16.23 -33.37
CA VAL A 282 -9.94 -16.15 -31.91
C VAL A 282 -9.47 -17.49 -31.36
N LYS A 283 -10.08 -18.60 -31.78
CA LYS A 283 -9.70 -19.94 -31.34
C LYS A 283 -8.28 -20.29 -31.78
N ALA A 284 -7.92 -20.00 -33.04
CA ALA A 284 -6.57 -20.22 -33.56
C ALA A 284 -5.52 -19.39 -32.80
N ASP A 285 -5.80 -18.10 -32.58
CA ASP A 285 -4.88 -17.19 -31.89
C ASP A 285 -4.72 -17.58 -30.40
N LEU A 286 -5.82 -17.99 -29.73
CA LEU A 286 -5.78 -18.48 -28.35
C LEU A 286 -5.00 -19.80 -28.24
N PHE A 287 -5.19 -20.70 -29.20
CA PHE A 287 -4.45 -21.97 -29.24
C PHE A 287 -2.95 -21.72 -29.46
N GLN A 288 -2.59 -20.86 -30.41
CA GLN A 288 -1.21 -20.46 -30.65
C GLN A 288 -0.57 -19.83 -29.41
N TYR A 289 -1.27 -18.90 -28.77
CA TYR A 289 -0.81 -18.30 -27.52
C TYR A 289 -0.63 -19.35 -26.41
N THR A 290 -1.54 -20.31 -26.28
CA THR A 290 -1.47 -21.34 -25.24
C THR A 290 -0.27 -22.27 -25.44
N VAL A 291 -0.05 -22.75 -26.67
CA VAL A 291 1.12 -23.58 -27.00
C VAL A 291 2.41 -22.79 -26.79
N GLY A 292 2.44 -21.56 -27.27
CA GLY A 292 3.61 -20.71 -27.17
C GLY A 292 3.96 -20.26 -25.76
N SER A 293 2.96 -20.00 -24.90
CA SER A 293 3.19 -19.70 -23.48
C SER A 293 3.71 -20.91 -22.71
N MET A 294 3.27 -22.13 -23.03
CA MET A 294 3.86 -23.35 -22.47
C MET A 294 5.33 -23.52 -22.86
N LEU A 295 5.67 -23.30 -24.14
CA LEU A 295 7.05 -23.34 -24.63
C LEU A 295 7.93 -22.28 -23.96
N LEU A 296 7.43 -21.04 -23.89
CA LEU A 296 8.10 -19.93 -23.23
C LEU A 296 8.29 -20.22 -21.74
N ALA A 297 7.29 -20.77 -21.06
CA ALA A 297 7.36 -21.12 -19.65
C ALA A 297 8.46 -22.15 -19.37
N VAL A 298 8.57 -23.20 -20.19
CA VAL A 298 9.64 -24.21 -20.06
C VAL A 298 11.00 -23.58 -20.33
N ALA A 299 11.16 -22.84 -21.43
CA ALA A 299 12.42 -22.21 -21.78
C ALA A 299 12.91 -21.21 -20.72
N ALA A 300 12.01 -20.35 -20.25
CA ALA A 300 12.30 -19.37 -19.19
C ALA A 300 12.61 -20.06 -17.85
N ALA A 301 11.87 -21.12 -17.49
CA ALA A 301 12.16 -21.90 -16.29
C ALA A 301 13.56 -22.51 -16.33
N VAL A 302 13.95 -23.14 -17.44
CA VAL A 302 15.30 -23.70 -17.61
C VAL A 302 16.36 -22.60 -17.51
N LEU A 303 16.17 -21.48 -18.21
CA LEU A 303 17.11 -20.36 -18.18
C LEU A 303 17.31 -19.80 -16.76
N PHE A 304 16.22 -19.47 -16.06
CA PHE A 304 16.29 -18.95 -14.69
C PHE A 304 16.80 -20.00 -13.69
N GLY A 305 16.51 -21.27 -13.92
CA GLY A 305 17.07 -22.39 -13.17
C GLY A 305 18.58 -22.48 -13.30
N LEU A 306 19.10 -22.40 -14.53
CA LEU A 306 20.54 -22.40 -14.80
C LEU A 306 21.22 -21.19 -14.16
N ILE A 307 20.64 -19.99 -14.30
CA ILE A 307 21.15 -18.77 -13.64
C ILE A 307 21.19 -18.97 -12.11
N THR A 308 20.12 -19.47 -11.51
CA THR A 308 20.04 -19.71 -10.06
C THR A 308 21.09 -20.72 -9.61
N TYR A 309 21.24 -21.82 -10.34
CA TYR A 309 22.24 -22.86 -10.05
C TYR A 309 23.67 -22.32 -10.15
N LEU A 310 23.98 -21.56 -11.20
CA LEU A 310 25.29 -20.93 -11.37
C LEU A 310 25.57 -19.91 -10.25
N LEU A 311 24.58 -19.09 -9.87
CA LEU A 311 24.71 -18.14 -8.76
C LEU A 311 25.01 -18.83 -7.43
N LEU A 312 24.31 -19.93 -7.12
CA LEU A 312 24.54 -20.71 -5.90
C LEU A 312 25.95 -21.36 -5.90
N LYS A 313 26.44 -21.77 -7.07
CA LYS A 313 27.78 -22.37 -7.23
C LYS A 313 28.91 -21.33 -7.11
N VAL A 314 28.71 -20.12 -7.65
CA VAL A 314 29.70 -19.02 -7.59
C VAL A 314 29.74 -18.37 -6.21
N PHE A 315 28.60 -18.27 -5.53
CA PHE A 315 28.48 -17.69 -4.19
C PHE A 315 28.05 -18.75 -3.17
N PRO A 316 28.91 -19.74 -2.88
CA PRO A 316 28.60 -20.72 -1.85
C PRO A 316 28.46 -20.00 -0.51
N ALA A 317 27.40 -20.33 0.24
CA ALA A 317 27.16 -19.77 1.55
C ALA A 317 28.41 -19.93 2.44
N LYS A 318 29.01 -18.84 2.95
CA LYS A 318 30.19 -18.92 3.84
C LYS A 318 29.90 -19.86 5.00
N GLN A 319 30.82 -20.78 5.26
CA GLN A 319 30.78 -21.68 6.42
C GLN A 319 30.74 -20.80 7.67
N LYS A 320 29.78 -21.01 8.58
CA LYS A 320 30.03 -20.66 9.98
C LYS A 320 31.18 -21.58 10.38
N LEU A 321 32.39 -21.03 10.50
CA LEU A 321 33.42 -21.70 11.29
C LEU A 321 32.80 -21.83 12.69
N ASN A 322 32.44 -23.05 13.06
CA ASN A 322 32.30 -23.40 14.46
C ASN A 322 33.71 -23.34 15.05
N THR A 323 34.17 -22.14 15.43
CA THR A 323 35.18 -21.99 16.48
C THR A 323 34.50 -22.20 17.82
N GLU A 324 34.08 -23.44 18.04
CA GLU A 324 33.88 -24.04 19.35
C GLU A 324 34.46 -25.44 19.22
N ILE A 325 35.72 -25.59 19.62
CA ILE A 325 36.32 -26.74 20.32
C ILE A 325 37.85 -26.51 20.39
N SER A 326 38.38 -26.62 21.62
CA SER A 326 39.78 -26.67 22.07
C SER A 326 40.54 -25.34 22.31
N SER A 327 40.38 -24.76 23.50
CA SER A 327 41.36 -24.87 24.60
C SER A 327 40.77 -24.33 25.90
#